data_AF-A0A934PJS4-F1
#
_entry.id   AF-A0A934PJS4-F1
#
_cell.length_a   1.000
_cell.length_b   1.000
_cell.length_c   1.000
_cell.angle_alpha   90.00
_cell.angle_beta   90.00
_cell.angle_gamma   90.00
#
_symmetry.space_group_name_H-M   'P 1'
#
loop_
_entity.id
_entity.type
_entity.pdbx_description
1 polymer ?
#
loop_
_entity_poly.entity_id
_entity_poly.type
_entity_poly.pdbx_seq_one_letter_code
_entity_poly.pdbx_strand_id
1 'polypeptide(L)'
;MKDQKLHENLKFIAIFLGVALFWVLGWLFVDTVVPVEQRANFGDKFGFINSLFSGLALAVIIYSIHLQQTELSLQRKELTDTRAEFRDQNFQTTFFNLLKTQQQIPNDIHVIISDLKTYDSYENRSVKGREFFVNSKIEVKRISKALKHPTYLSYEDWTEYDEQYRGPSNDFEEQELFKTRKISYTNKYYGITKVQWKYAQTLQPHEFAGYCFQLFFSRFQYAIGHYFRHLHHILLFLEECEKTKMEKQSEPQKKEVKKEFQRYADFVQAQMATPELFLLFYNLLFFNKLKKEIVKYNILENLYVEDLLDPKHKEIVGINLKSTQDLT
;
A
#
# COMPACT_ATOMS: atom_id res chain seq x y z
N MET A 1 -28.11 -33.88 20.12
CA MET A 1 -27.94 -34.09 18.66
C MET A 1 -28.01 -35.56 18.22
N LYS A 2 -27.35 -36.52 18.91
CA LYS A 2 -27.35 -37.94 18.51
C LYS A 2 -28.69 -38.66 18.76
N ASP A 3 -29.32 -38.41 19.90
CA ASP A 3 -30.62 -39.01 20.26
C ASP A 3 -31.79 -38.48 19.42
N GLN A 4 -31.68 -37.24 18.94
CA GLN A 4 -32.70 -36.60 18.11
C GLN A 4 -32.73 -37.20 16.69
N LYS A 5 -31.56 -37.46 16.10
CA LYS A 5 -31.43 -38.21 14.82
C LYS A 5 -31.93 -39.65 14.93
N LEU A 6 -31.68 -40.31 16.07
CA LEU A 6 -32.15 -41.67 16.31
C LEU A 6 -33.69 -41.72 16.35
N HIS A 7 -34.31 -40.73 17.01
CA HIS A 7 -35.77 -40.65 17.13
C HIS A 7 -36.47 -40.31 15.80
N GLU A 8 -35.87 -39.48 14.94
CA GLU A 8 -36.36 -39.22 13.58
C GLU A 8 -36.28 -40.46 12.69
N ASN A 9 -35.17 -41.18 12.73
CA ASN A 9 -34.99 -42.41 11.95
C ASN A 9 -36.01 -43.50 12.37
N LEU A 10 -36.28 -43.64 13.68
CA LEU A 10 -37.28 -44.57 14.20
C LEU A 10 -38.70 -44.25 13.71
N LYS A 11 -39.08 -42.97 13.65
CA LYS A 11 -40.38 -42.55 13.10
C LYS A 11 -40.51 -42.90 11.63
N PHE A 12 -39.45 -42.68 10.84
CA PHE A 12 -39.43 -43.00 9.42
C PHE A 12 -39.58 -44.51 9.16
N ILE A 13 -38.87 -45.32 9.94
CA ILE A 13 -38.97 -46.79 9.89
C ILE A 13 -40.37 -47.25 10.28
N ALA A 14 -40.96 -46.69 11.34
CA ALA A 14 -42.31 -47.03 11.78
C ALA A 14 -43.37 -46.71 10.71
N ILE A 15 -43.26 -45.54 10.04
CA ILE A 15 -44.14 -45.17 8.93
C ILE A 15 -43.97 -46.15 7.76
N PHE A 16 -42.73 -46.49 7.39
CA PHE A 16 -42.45 -47.41 6.31
C PHE A 16 -43.01 -48.82 6.57
N LEU A 17 -42.79 -49.36 7.78
CA LEU A 17 -43.34 -50.65 8.22
C LEU A 17 -44.86 -50.62 8.26
N GLY A 18 -45.46 -49.51 8.70
CA GLY A 18 -46.91 -49.32 8.69
C GLY A 18 -47.51 -49.37 7.29
N VAL A 19 -46.87 -48.70 6.32
CA VAL A 19 -47.28 -48.73 4.90
C VAL A 19 -47.12 -50.13 4.31
N ALA A 20 -46.00 -50.82 4.58
CA ALA A 20 -45.77 -52.18 4.11
C ALA A 20 -46.81 -53.17 4.68
N LEU A 21 -47.11 -53.07 5.97
CA LEU A 21 -48.14 -53.88 6.63
C LEU A 21 -49.53 -53.63 6.02
N PHE A 22 -49.87 -52.36 5.78
CA PHE A 22 -51.13 -51.99 5.13
C PHE A 22 -51.28 -52.62 3.74
N TRP A 23 -50.21 -52.66 2.94
CA TRP A 23 -50.19 -53.33 1.64
C TRP A 23 -50.39 -54.84 1.73
N VAL A 24 -49.72 -55.51 2.69
CA VAL A 24 -49.87 -56.96 2.91
C VAL A 24 -51.28 -57.32 3.38
N LEU A 25 -51.83 -56.56 4.32
CA LEU A 25 -53.20 -56.75 4.81
C LEU A 25 -54.23 -56.49 3.71
N GLY A 26 -54.02 -55.46 2.89
CA GLY A 26 -54.87 -55.16 1.74
C GLY A 26 -54.90 -56.30 0.71
N TRP A 27 -53.75 -56.92 0.42
CA TRP A 27 -53.68 -58.10 -0.43
C TRP A 27 -54.50 -59.26 0.14
N LEU A 28 -54.25 -59.63 1.40
CA LEU A 28 -54.92 -60.76 2.06
C LEU A 28 -56.45 -60.55 2.13
N PHE A 29 -56.90 -59.32 2.33
CA PHE A 29 -58.32 -58.98 2.36
C PHE A 29 -58.99 -59.17 0.99
N VAL A 30 -58.35 -58.73 -0.10
CA VAL A 30 -58.89 -58.92 -1.46
C VAL A 30 -58.96 -60.41 -1.82
N ASP A 31 -57.96 -61.19 -1.43
CA ASP A 31 -57.86 -62.62 -1.74
C ASP A 31 -58.88 -63.48 -0.98
N THR A 32 -59.40 -62.99 0.16
CA THR A 32 -60.40 -63.68 0.98
C THR A 32 -61.84 -63.23 0.70
N VAL A 33 -62.05 -61.96 0.33
CA VAL A 33 -63.40 -61.37 0.23
C VAL A 33 -63.91 -61.29 -1.22
N VAL A 34 -63.03 -61.16 -2.22
CA VAL A 34 -63.43 -60.97 -3.62
C VAL A 34 -63.42 -62.31 -4.38
N PRO A 35 -64.53 -62.72 -5.04
CA PRO A 35 -64.58 -63.93 -5.86
C PRO A 35 -63.57 -63.90 -7.00
N VAL A 36 -62.95 -65.04 -7.32
CA VAL A 36 -61.86 -65.16 -8.31
C VAL A 36 -62.19 -64.50 -9.64
N GLU A 37 -63.44 -64.62 -10.12
CA GLU A 37 -63.91 -64.05 -11.39
C GLU A 37 -63.96 -62.51 -11.42
N GLN A 38 -64.09 -61.84 -10.27
CA GLN A 38 -64.22 -60.38 -10.18
C GLN A 38 -62.93 -59.67 -9.76
N ARG A 39 -61.88 -60.43 -9.37
CA ARG A 39 -60.58 -59.88 -8.94
C ARG A 39 -59.89 -59.08 -10.03
N ALA A 40 -60.03 -59.49 -11.29
CA ALA A 40 -59.48 -58.75 -12.44
C ALA A 40 -60.07 -57.33 -12.53
N ASN A 41 -61.40 -57.20 -12.48
CA ASN A 41 -62.09 -55.90 -12.50
C ASN A 41 -61.75 -55.01 -11.29
N PHE A 42 -61.41 -55.63 -10.15
CA PHE A 42 -60.95 -54.91 -8.96
C PHE A 42 -59.50 -54.42 -9.12
N GLY A 43 -58.63 -55.24 -9.73
CA GLY A 43 -57.26 -54.88 -10.10
C GLY A 43 -57.17 -53.70 -11.06
N ASP A 44 -58.09 -53.59 -12.03
CA ASP A 44 -58.11 -52.48 -13.00
C ASP A 44 -58.30 -51.10 -12.33
N LYS A 45 -59.07 -51.02 -11.23
CA LYS A 45 -59.23 -49.78 -10.45
C LYS A 45 -57.94 -49.37 -9.74
N PHE A 46 -57.18 -50.35 -9.23
CA PHE A 46 -55.86 -50.08 -8.65
C PHE A 46 -54.83 -49.71 -9.72
N GLY A 47 -54.94 -50.24 -10.95
CA GLY A 47 -54.12 -49.85 -12.09
C GLY A 47 -54.23 -48.35 -12.40
N PHE A 48 -55.45 -47.81 -12.40
CA PHE A 48 -55.70 -46.36 -12.55
C PHE A 48 -55.06 -45.55 -11.40
N ILE A 49 -55.29 -45.97 -10.15
CA ILE A 49 -54.72 -45.30 -8.97
C ILE A 49 -53.18 -45.33 -8.99
N ASN A 50 -52.57 -46.47 -9.34
CA ASN A 50 -51.12 -46.64 -9.43
C ASN A 50 -50.51 -45.76 -10.53
N SER A 51 -51.20 -45.64 -11.66
CA SER A 51 -50.79 -44.75 -12.75
C SER A 51 -50.86 -43.28 -12.33
N LEU A 52 -51.89 -42.88 -11.58
CA LEU A 52 -52.03 -41.54 -11.02
C LEU A 52 -50.93 -41.22 -10.00
N PHE A 53 -50.65 -42.14 -9.06
CA PHE A 53 -49.56 -41.97 -8.09
C PHE A 53 -48.20 -41.90 -8.78
N SER A 54 -47.96 -42.69 -9.82
CA SER A 54 -46.72 -42.64 -10.61
C SER A 54 -46.57 -41.29 -11.32
N GLY A 55 -47.66 -40.74 -11.89
CA GLY A 55 -47.67 -39.40 -12.51
C GLY A 55 -47.43 -38.29 -11.50
N LEU A 56 -48.05 -38.35 -10.31
CA LEU A 56 -47.84 -37.39 -9.23
C LEU A 56 -46.42 -37.46 -8.66
N ALA A 57 -45.87 -38.66 -8.46
CA ALA A 57 -44.50 -38.84 -8.03
C ALA A 57 -43.51 -38.24 -9.05
N LEU A 58 -43.75 -38.45 -10.34
CA LEU A 58 -42.98 -37.82 -11.40
C LEU A 58 -43.10 -36.29 -11.36
N ALA A 59 -44.30 -35.75 -11.15
CA ALA A 59 -44.52 -34.31 -11.02
C ALA A 59 -43.76 -33.72 -9.80
N VAL A 60 -43.76 -34.41 -8.66
CA VAL A 60 -42.99 -34.02 -7.46
C VAL A 60 -41.49 -34.06 -7.75
N ILE A 61 -40.99 -35.07 -8.48
CA ILE A 61 -39.57 -35.15 -8.86
C ILE A 61 -39.20 -34.00 -9.79
N ILE A 62 -39.99 -33.72 -10.82
CA ILE A 62 -39.74 -32.60 -11.75
C ILE A 62 -39.73 -31.26 -10.99
N TYR A 63 -40.71 -31.06 -10.09
CA TYR A 63 -40.76 -29.87 -9.24
C TYR A 63 -39.54 -29.77 -8.30
N SER A 64 -39.12 -30.89 -7.71
CA SER A 64 -37.94 -30.95 -6.85
C SER A 64 -36.65 -30.63 -7.62
N ILE A 65 -36.51 -31.12 -8.86
CA ILE A 65 -35.39 -30.78 -9.75
C ILE A 65 -35.38 -29.27 -10.05
N HIS A 66 -36.55 -28.69 -10.32
CA HIS A 66 -36.67 -27.24 -10.53
C HIS A 66 -36.24 -26.43 -9.30
N LEU A 67 -36.63 -26.88 -8.11
CA LEU A 67 -36.23 -26.25 -6.84
C LEU A 67 -34.71 -26.38 -6.60
N GLN A 68 -34.13 -27.57 -6.85
CA GLN A 68 -32.68 -27.80 -6.74
C GLN A 68 -31.88 -26.93 -7.71
N GLN A 69 -32.35 -26.75 -8.95
CA GLN A 69 -31.72 -25.84 -9.92
C GLN A 69 -31.73 -24.40 -9.41
N THR A 70 -32.83 -23.98 -8.79
CA THR A 70 -32.96 -22.65 -8.18
C THR A 70 -31.98 -22.49 -7.01
N GLU A 71 -31.88 -23.47 -6.11
CA GLU A 71 -30.94 -23.45 -4.99
C GLU A 71 -29.48 -23.39 -5.47
N LEU A 72 -29.10 -24.18 -6.47
CA LEU A 72 -27.77 -24.14 -7.08
C LEU A 72 -27.46 -22.77 -7.70
N SER A 73 -28.46 -22.13 -8.30
CA SER A 73 -28.29 -20.78 -8.86
C SER A 73 -28.04 -19.74 -7.76
N LEU A 74 -28.76 -19.83 -6.65
CA LEU A 74 -28.59 -18.96 -5.49
C LEU A 74 -27.24 -19.18 -4.82
N GLN A 75 -26.81 -20.43 -4.63
CA GLN A 75 -25.48 -20.76 -4.10
C GLN A 75 -24.35 -20.23 -4.99
N ARG A 76 -24.46 -20.33 -6.32
CA ARG A 76 -23.47 -19.77 -7.25
C ARG A 76 -23.38 -18.25 -7.13
N LYS A 77 -24.52 -17.59 -6.97
CA LYS A 77 -24.58 -16.13 -6.77
C LYS A 77 -23.89 -15.76 -5.44
N GLU A 78 -24.27 -16.41 -4.34
CA GLU A 78 -23.67 -16.18 -3.02
C GLU A 78 -22.14 -16.39 -3.04
N LEU A 79 -21.66 -17.49 -3.64
CA LEU A 79 -20.21 -17.73 -3.81
C LEU A 79 -19.51 -16.61 -4.59
N THR A 80 -20.19 -16.04 -5.59
CA THR A 80 -19.64 -14.93 -6.38
C THR A 80 -19.55 -13.65 -5.55
N ASP A 81 -20.59 -13.36 -4.76
CA ASP A 81 -20.65 -12.21 -3.86
C ASP A 81 -19.61 -12.35 -2.74
N THR A 82 -19.49 -13.52 -2.11
CA THR A 82 -18.45 -13.82 -1.10
C THR A 82 -17.04 -13.68 -1.66
N ARG A 83 -16.79 -14.16 -2.89
CA ARG A 83 -15.47 -14.00 -3.54
C ARG A 83 -15.16 -12.52 -3.81
N ALA A 84 -16.17 -11.71 -4.14
CA ALA A 84 -15.98 -10.28 -4.34
C ALA A 84 -15.60 -9.59 -3.02
N GLU A 85 -16.34 -9.86 -1.94
CA GLU A 85 -16.04 -9.32 -0.61
C GLU A 85 -14.66 -9.77 -0.10
N PHE A 86 -14.31 -11.04 -0.28
CA PHE A 86 -13.00 -11.56 0.12
C PHE A 86 -11.83 -10.85 -0.61
N ARG A 87 -11.99 -10.51 -1.90
CA ARG A 87 -10.97 -9.75 -2.63
C ARG A 87 -10.80 -8.34 -2.05
N ASP A 88 -11.89 -7.65 -1.72
CA ASP A 88 -11.84 -6.31 -1.14
C ASP A 88 -11.19 -6.35 0.25
N GLN A 89 -11.53 -7.35 1.09
CA GLN A 89 -10.89 -7.56 2.38
C GLN A 89 -9.39 -7.88 2.26
N ASN A 90 -9.01 -8.73 1.30
CA ASN A 90 -7.61 -9.08 1.06
C ASN A 90 -6.80 -7.87 0.58
N PHE A 91 -7.38 -7.05 -0.30
CA PHE A 91 -6.80 -5.77 -0.72
C PHE A 91 -6.58 -4.85 0.49
N GLN A 92 -7.62 -4.59 1.29
CA GLN A 92 -7.52 -3.73 2.48
C GLN A 92 -6.45 -4.24 3.45
N THR A 93 -6.46 -5.54 3.73
CA THR A 93 -5.47 -6.17 4.60
C THR A 93 -4.05 -5.99 4.07
N THR A 94 -3.84 -6.25 2.78
CA THR A 94 -2.53 -6.09 2.13
C THR A 94 -2.08 -4.62 2.17
N PHE A 95 -2.97 -3.70 1.83
CA PHE A 95 -2.71 -2.27 1.87
C PHE A 95 -2.29 -1.80 3.27
N PHE A 96 -3.08 -2.12 4.31
CA PHE A 96 -2.78 -1.70 5.67
C PHE A 96 -1.52 -2.37 6.24
N ASN A 97 -1.20 -3.59 5.81
CA ASN A 97 0.07 -4.23 6.15
C ASN A 97 1.26 -3.50 5.52
N LEU A 98 1.18 -3.17 4.22
CA LEU A 98 2.21 -2.37 3.56
C LEU A 98 2.33 -1.00 4.23
N LEU A 99 1.22 -0.35 4.53
CA LEU A 99 1.20 0.95 5.20
C LEU A 99 1.87 0.88 6.58
N LYS A 100 1.58 -0.17 7.37
CA LYS A 100 2.26 -0.42 8.65
C LYS A 100 3.77 -0.63 8.47
N THR A 101 4.19 -1.40 7.47
CA THR A 101 5.62 -1.57 7.14
C THR A 101 6.26 -0.24 6.76
N GLN A 102 5.55 0.61 6.00
CA GLN A 102 6.03 1.96 5.66
C GLN A 102 6.25 2.82 6.90
N GLN A 103 5.40 2.73 7.93
CA GLN A 103 5.60 3.46 9.18
C GLN A 103 6.80 2.98 10.00
N GLN A 104 7.16 1.70 9.86
CA GLN A 104 8.29 1.10 10.58
C GLN A 104 9.63 1.50 9.97
N ILE A 105 9.73 1.59 8.64
CA ILE A 105 10.98 1.92 7.94
C ILE A 105 11.65 3.19 8.49
N PRO A 106 10.95 4.35 8.65
CA PRO A 106 11.54 5.54 9.27
C PRO A 106 12.10 5.29 10.66
N ASN A 107 11.45 4.46 11.49
CA ASN A 107 11.86 4.22 12.87
C ASN A 107 13.15 3.41 12.95
N ASP A 108 13.41 2.56 11.96
CA ASP A 108 14.59 1.70 11.89
C ASP A 108 15.83 2.43 11.34
N ILE A 109 15.67 3.69 10.91
CA ILE A 109 16.79 4.50 10.41
C ILE A 109 17.73 4.84 11.57
N HIS A 110 19.01 4.51 11.39
CA HIS A 110 20.09 4.89 12.28
C HIS A 110 21.32 5.31 11.46
N VAL A 111 21.72 6.58 11.59
CA VAL A 111 22.90 7.11 10.89
C VAL A 111 23.80 7.89 11.83
N ILE A 112 25.08 7.97 11.47
CA ILE A 112 26.05 8.84 12.12
C ILE A 112 26.41 9.95 11.14
N ILE A 113 26.14 11.19 11.54
CA ILE A 113 26.47 12.38 10.76
C ILE A 113 27.69 13.03 11.41
N SER A 114 28.75 13.23 10.63
CA SER A 114 29.99 13.84 11.09
C SER A 114 30.10 15.27 10.57
N ASP A 115 30.54 16.18 11.43
CA ASP A 115 30.85 17.57 11.09
C ASP A 115 32.02 18.09 11.95
N LEU A 116 32.52 19.28 11.62
CA LEU A 116 33.45 19.99 12.48
C LEU A 116 32.71 20.72 13.60
N LYS A 117 33.22 20.52 14.82
CA LYS A 117 32.80 21.23 16.04
C LYS A 117 33.64 22.49 16.26
N THR A 118 34.96 22.39 16.04
CA THR A 118 35.93 23.49 16.08
C THR A 118 36.83 23.41 14.84
N TYR A 119 37.83 24.29 14.72
CA TYR A 119 38.76 24.27 13.58
C TYR A 119 39.61 22.97 13.52
N ASP A 120 39.75 22.25 14.63
CA ASP A 120 40.61 21.08 14.80
C ASP A 120 39.87 19.83 15.32
N SER A 121 38.61 19.95 15.78
CA SER A 121 37.87 18.82 16.35
C SER A 121 36.58 18.49 15.58
N TYR A 122 36.28 17.19 15.53
CA TYR A 122 35.10 16.64 14.88
C TYR A 122 34.02 16.32 15.92
N GLU A 123 32.77 16.37 15.48
CA GLU A 123 31.64 15.82 16.18
C GLU A 123 30.93 14.76 15.35
N ASN A 124 30.50 13.69 16.01
CA ASN A 124 29.68 12.64 15.44
C ASN A 124 28.31 12.67 16.13
N ARG A 125 27.26 12.98 15.35
CA ARG A 125 25.88 12.99 15.84
C ARG A 125 25.20 11.70 15.42
N SER A 126 24.73 10.92 16.41
CA SER A 126 23.86 9.76 16.16
C SER A 126 22.45 10.28 15.94
N VAL A 127 21.92 10.04 14.74
CA VAL A 127 20.58 10.51 14.35
C VAL A 127 19.71 9.28 14.09
N LYS A 128 18.55 9.23 14.74
CA LYS A 128 17.68 8.04 14.76
C LYS A 128 16.26 8.36 14.32
N GLY A 129 15.61 7.39 13.70
CA GLY A 129 14.19 7.47 13.41
C GLY A 129 13.83 8.65 12.49
N ARG A 130 12.71 9.31 12.82
CA ARG A 130 12.23 10.51 12.10
C ARG A 130 13.13 11.74 12.24
N GLU A 131 14.04 11.76 13.22
CA GLU A 131 15.02 12.84 13.38
C GLU A 131 15.94 12.95 12.16
N PHE A 132 16.19 11.83 11.47
CA PHE A 132 16.95 11.81 10.21
C PHE A 132 16.32 12.72 9.15
N PHE A 133 15.00 12.66 9.01
CA PHE A 133 14.28 13.45 8.01
C PHE A 133 14.35 14.95 8.34
N VAL A 134 14.31 15.32 9.61
CA VAL A 134 14.53 16.71 10.04
C VAL A 134 15.95 17.18 9.70
N ASN A 135 16.96 16.37 10.04
CA ASN A 135 18.37 16.67 9.78
C ASN A 135 18.69 16.71 8.27
N SER A 136 17.93 16.01 7.44
CA SER A 136 18.16 15.97 6.00
C SER A 136 18.13 17.37 5.35
N LYS A 137 17.22 18.26 5.78
CA LYS A 137 17.16 19.65 5.28
C LYS A 137 18.42 20.42 5.66
N ILE A 138 18.98 20.18 6.85
CA ILE A 138 20.22 20.79 7.33
C ILE A 138 21.40 20.30 6.49
N GLU A 139 21.49 19.00 6.25
CA GLU A 139 22.57 18.40 5.47
C GLU A 139 22.53 18.83 3.99
N VAL A 140 21.35 18.92 3.38
CA VAL A 140 21.24 19.44 2.00
C VAL A 140 21.62 20.93 1.94
N LYS A 141 21.27 21.73 2.97
CA LYS A 141 21.74 23.13 3.08
C LYS A 141 23.27 23.21 3.27
N ARG A 142 23.85 22.28 4.02
CA ARG A 142 25.31 22.17 4.21
C ARG A 142 26.03 21.92 2.89
N ILE A 143 25.53 20.96 2.09
CA ILE A 143 26.03 20.71 0.72
C ILE A 143 25.86 21.95 -0.15
N SER A 144 24.67 22.56 -0.15
CA SER A 144 24.38 23.78 -0.91
C SER A 144 25.36 24.91 -0.59
N LYS A 145 25.68 25.12 0.69
CA LYS A 145 26.66 26.12 1.14
C LYS A 145 28.06 25.82 0.62
N ALA A 146 28.49 24.56 0.68
CA ALA A 146 29.80 24.16 0.18
C ALA A 146 29.91 24.34 -1.35
N LEU A 147 28.87 23.94 -2.08
CA LEU A 147 28.81 24.13 -3.54
C LEU A 147 28.72 25.60 -3.94
N LYS A 148 28.05 26.47 -3.18
CA LYS A 148 27.97 27.92 -3.47
C LYS A 148 29.22 28.70 -3.08
N HIS A 149 30.21 28.07 -2.44
CA HIS A 149 31.42 28.78 -2.05
C HIS A 149 32.17 29.28 -3.29
N PRO A 150 32.70 30.52 -3.32
CA PRO A 150 33.33 31.12 -4.50
C PRO A 150 34.52 30.35 -5.06
N THR A 151 35.21 29.59 -4.21
CA THR A 151 36.35 28.76 -4.57
C THR A 151 36.18 27.34 -4.06
N TYR A 152 36.75 26.37 -4.76
CA TYR A 152 36.85 25.00 -4.25
C TYR A 152 37.91 24.94 -3.14
N LEU A 153 37.52 24.44 -1.97
CA LEU A 153 38.41 24.26 -0.82
C LEU A 153 38.66 22.75 -0.65
N SER A 154 39.92 22.33 -0.79
CA SER A 154 40.31 20.93 -0.58
C SER A 154 40.55 20.66 0.90
N TYR A 155 40.26 19.44 1.33
CA TYR A 155 40.59 19.00 2.68
C TYR A 155 42.08 18.67 2.82
N GLU A 156 42.74 18.28 1.72
CA GLU A 156 44.17 17.97 1.69
C GLU A 156 45.04 19.22 1.99
N ASP A 157 44.52 20.42 1.70
CA ASP A 157 45.18 21.69 1.99
C ASP A 157 45.38 21.92 3.50
N TRP A 158 44.66 21.18 4.36
CA TRP A 158 44.84 21.29 5.82
C TRP A 158 46.17 20.74 6.28
N THR A 159 46.60 19.61 5.71
CA THR A 159 47.88 18.99 6.06
C THR A 159 49.04 19.93 5.77
N GLU A 160 49.02 20.59 4.61
CA GLU A 160 50.02 21.60 4.27
C GLU A 160 49.99 22.80 5.22
N TYR A 161 48.79 23.30 5.54
CA TYR A 161 48.63 24.39 6.50
C TYR A 161 49.11 24.03 7.92
N ASP A 162 48.74 22.86 8.44
CA ASP A 162 49.11 22.41 9.80
C ASP A 162 50.62 22.13 9.92
N GLU A 163 51.28 21.73 8.83
CA GLU A 163 52.74 21.61 8.77
C GLU A 163 53.46 22.98 8.78
N GLN A 164 52.85 24.00 8.17
CA GLN A 164 53.43 25.35 8.07
C GLN A 164 53.09 26.26 9.25
N TYR A 165 51.92 26.09 9.88
CA TYR A 165 51.38 27.01 10.88
C TYR A 165 50.97 26.26 12.16
N ARG A 166 51.38 26.76 13.34
CA ARG A 166 51.11 26.16 14.66
C ARG A 166 49.67 26.38 15.17
N GLY A 167 48.71 26.62 14.29
CA GLY A 167 47.32 26.98 14.63
C GLY A 167 47.05 28.48 14.64
N PRO A 168 45.79 28.89 14.91
CA PRO A 168 45.37 30.30 14.90
C PRO A 168 46.01 31.09 16.05
N SER A 169 46.39 32.33 15.78
CA SER A 169 47.04 33.23 16.75
C SER A 169 46.04 34.03 17.60
N ASN A 170 44.78 34.12 17.17
CA ASN A 170 43.71 34.85 17.84
C ASN A 170 42.32 34.31 17.44
N ASP A 171 41.29 34.72 18.19
CA ASP A 171 39.90 34.29 18.00
C ASP A 171 39.35 34.58 16.59
N PHE A 172 39.78 35.68 15.95
CA PHE A 172 39.33 36.03 14.61
C PHE A 172 39.89 35.07 13.56
N GLU A 173 41.18 34.77 13.65
CA GLU A 173 41.85 33.80 12.78
C GLU A 173 41.28 32.40 12.98
N GLU A 174 40.96 32.01 14.23
CA GLU A 174 40.30 30.75 14.54
C GLU A 174 38.93 30.65 13.85
N GLN A 175 38.11 31.70 13.93
CA GLN A 175 36.78 31.71 13.32
C GLN A 175 36.82 31.62 11.79
N GLU A 176 37.74 32.34 11.14
CA GLU A 176 37.90 32.29 9.69
C GLU A 176 38.44 30.93 9.22
N LEU A 177 39.41 30.37 9.96
CA LEU A 177 39.92 29.03 9.70
C LEU A 177 38.81 27.99 9.87
N PHE A 178 38.03 28.06 10.94
CA PHE A 178 36.89 27.16 11.16
C PHE A 178 35.87 27.21 10.03
N LYS A 179 35.50 28.40 9.54
CA LYS A 179 34.56 28.54 8.41
C LYS A 179 35.06 27.86 7.15
N THR A 180 36.34 28.08 6.81
CA THR A 180 36.99 27.53 5.62
C THR A 180 37.10 26.00 5.72
N ARG A 181 37.59 25.52 6.86
CA ARG A 181 37.69 24.08 7.17
C ARG A 181 36.31 23.42 7.14
N LYS A 182 35.28 24.04 7.70
CA LYS A 182 33.93 23.46 7.69
C LYS A 182 33.41 23.19 6.26
N ILE A 183 33.76 24.03 5.30
CA ILE A 183 33.41 23.83 3.88
C ILE A 183 34.23 22.70 3.26
N SER A 184 35.54 22.69 3.41
CA SER A 184 36.37 21.62 2.82
C SER A 184 36.11 20.25 3.47
N TYR A 185 35.79 20.20 4.77
CA TYR A 185 35.34 18.98 5.42
C TYR A 185 34.00 18.51 4.86
N THR A 186 33.08 19.42 4.57
CA THR A 186 31.83 19.08 3.87
C THR A 186 32.12 18.47 2.50
N ASN A 187 33.07 19.05 1.74
CA ASN A 187 33.49 18.49 0.46
C ASN A 187 34.04 17.07 0.64
N LYS A 188 34.91 16.83 1.62
CA LYS A 188 35.41 15.48 1.93
C LYS A 188 34.30 14.52 2.33
N TYR A 189 33.42 14.92 3.25
CA TYR A 189 32.38 14.06 3.83
C TYR A 189 31.35 13.58 2.79
N TYR A 190 31.00 14.45 1.83
CA TYR A 190 30.09 14.12 0.73
C TYR A 190 30.80 13.68 -0.56
N GLY A 191 32.13 13.60 -0.56
CA GLY A 191 32.91 13.23 -1.74
C GLY A 191 32.81 14.23 -2.90
N ILE A 192 32.64 15.52 -2.61
CA ILE A 192 32.54 16.60 -3.60
C ILE A 192 33.94 16.91 -4.15
N THR A 193 34.14 16.55 -5.41
CA THR A 193 35.37 16.86 -6.16
C THR A 193 35.33 18.27 -6.74
N LYS A 194 36.50 18.80 -7.12
CA LYS A 194 36.62 20.08 -7.83
C LYS A 194 35.81 20.11 -9.14
N VAL A 195 35.74 18.98 -9.84
CA VAL A 195 34.95 18.82 -11.08
C VAL A 195 33.46 18.97 -10.79
N GLN A 196 32.96 18.28 -9.77
CA GLN A 196 31.57 18.35 -9.33
C GLN A 196 31.19 19.74 -8.82
N TRP A 197 32.07 20.38 -8.04
CA TRP A 197 31.89 21.77 -7.61
C TRP A 197 31.79 22.74 -8.80
N LYS A 198 32.67 22.61 -9.80
CA LYS A 198 32.64 23.45 -11.00
C LYS A 198 31.37 23.23 -11.82
N TYR A 199 30.94 21.97 -11.97
CA TYR A 199 29.68 21.63 -12.61
C TYR A 199 28.48 22.26 -11.88
N ALA A 200 28.48 22.24 -10.55
CA ALA A 200 27.40 22.84 -9.78
C ALA A 200 27.23 24.35 -10.03
N GLN A 201 28.31 25.08 -10.35
CA GLN A 201 28.24 26.51 -10.68
C GLN A 201 27.48 26.81 -11.97
N THR A 202 27.36 25.84 -12.89
CA THR A 202 26.72 26.05 -14.20
C THR A 202 25.23 25.73 -14.21
N LEU A 203 24.69 25.19 -13.11
CA LEU A 203 23.32 24.67 -13.03
C LEU A 203 22.31 25.79 -12.81
N GLN A 204 21.12 25.63 -13.39
CA GLN A 204 19.97 26.48 -13.04
C GLN A 204 19.51 26.19 -11.59
N PRO A 205 18.78 27.11 -10.93
CA PRO A 205 18.42 26.95 -9.52
C PRO A 205 17.75 25.61 -9.15
N HIS A 206 16.81 25.14 -9.97
CA HIS A 206 16.10 23.87 -9.72
C HIS A 206 17.01 22.65 -9.93
N GLU A 207 17.86 22.67 -10.97
CA GLU A 207 18.85 21.61 -11.25
C GLU A 207 19.92 21.56 -10.16
N PHE A 208 20.38 22.73 -9.69
CA PHE A 208 21.31 22.87 -8.57
C PHE A 208 20.74 22.22 -7.30
N ALA A 209 19.46 22.45 -7.02
CA ALA A 209 18.78 21.86 -5.86
C ALA A 209 18.67 20.33 -5.98
N GLY A 210 18.32 19.83 -7.17
CA GLY A 210 18.34 18.40 -7.48
C GLY A 210 19.73 17.78 -7.31
N TYR A 211 20.77 18.51 -7.74
CA TYR A 211 22.16 18.06 -7.60
C TYR A 211 22.64 18.01 -6.15
N CYS A 212 22.28 19.00 -5.33
CA CYS A 212 22.54 18.99 -3.88
C CYS A 212 21.89 17.75 -3.23
N PHE A 213 20.63 17.47 -3.59
CA PHE A 213 19.93 16.28 -3.12
C PHE A 213 20.59 14.99 -3.60
N GLN A 214 21.08 14.93 -4.84
CA GLN A 214 21.77 13.75 -5.37
C GLN A 214 23.03 13.40 -4.54
N LEU A 215 23.83 14.39 -4.15
CA LEU A 215 25.01 14.18 -3.30
C LEU A 215 24.61 13.69 -1.90
N PHE A 216 23.57 14.29 -1.31
CA PHE A 216 22.98 13.82 -0.06
C PHE A 216 22.49 12.37 -0.17
N PHE A 217 21.72 12.07 -1.21
CA PHE A 217 21.15 10.74 -1.44
C PHE A 217 22.25 9.70 -1.65
N SER A 218 23.30 10.03 -2.41
CA SER A 218 24.44 9.13 -2.63
C SER A 218 25.12 8.74 -1.31
N ARG A 219 25.21 9.67 -0.35
CA ARG A 219 25.78 9.41 0.98
C ARG A 219 24.86 8.56 1.85
N PHE A 220 23.55 8.83 1.84
CA PHE A 220 22.57 8.22 2.73
C PHE A 220 21.64 7.20 2.07
N GLN A 221 21.98 6.71 0.87
CA GLN A 221 21.17 5.75 0.11
C GLN A 221 20.86 4.49 0.92
N TYR A 222 21.84 4.02 1.71
CA TYR A 222 21.69 2.84 2.56
C TYR A 222 20.61 3.03 3.65
N ALA A 223 20.32 4.28 4.04
CA ALA A 223 19.34 4.61 5.07
C ALA A 223 17.96 4.91 4.48
N ILE A 224 17.88 5.73 3.42
CA ILE A 224 16.60 6.22 2.89
C ILE A 224 16.17 5.60 1.55
N GLY A 225 17.04 4.85 0.87
CA GLY A 225 16.71 4.24 -0.41
C GLY A 225 15.57 3.23 -0.32
N HIS A 226 15.52 2.43 0.76
CA HIS A 226 14.44 1.47 1.00
C HIS A 226 13.10 2.18 1.25
N TYR A 227 13.12 3.30 1.97
CA TYR A 227 11.93 4.11 2.27
C TYR A 227 11.20 4.56 1.00
N PHE A 228 11.92 5.16 0.04
CA PHE A 228 11.28 5.63 -1.20
C PHE A 228 10.82 4.48 -2.10
N ARG A 229 11.59 3.38 -2.15
CA ARG A 229 11.22 2.20 -2.95
C ARG A 229 9.94 1.56 -2.42
N HIS A 230 9.84 1.42 -1.10
CA HIS A 230 8.66 0.86 -0.46
C HIS A 230 7.43 1.76 -0.63
N LEU A 231 7.58 3.08 -0.45
CA LEU A 231 6.52 4.06 -0.76
C LEU A 231 6.04 3.96 -2.21
N HIS A 232 6.98 3.86 -3.17
CA HIS A 232 6.63 3.68 -4.58
C HIS A 232 5.82 2.40 -4.81
N HIS A 233 6.19 1.28 -4.19
CA HIS A 233 5.46 0.03 -4.34
C HIS A 233 4.05 0.08 -3.72
N ILE A 234 3.84 0.83 -2.64
CA ILE A 234 2.49 1.06 -2.09
C ILE A 234 1.62 1.81 -3.10
N LEU A 235 2.12 2.92 -3.65
CA LEU A 235 1.35 3.73 -4.59
C LEU A 235 1.13 3.01 -5.93
N LEU A 236 2.10 2.22 -6.37
CA LEU A 236 1.96 1.37 -7.55
C LEU A 236 0.90 0.28 -7.34
N PHE A 237 0.91 -0.38 -6.17
CA PHE A 237 -0.12 -1.35 -5.78
C PHE A 237 -1.52 -0.73 -5.81
N LEU A 238 -1.69 0.48 -5.26
CA LEU A 238 -2.95 1.22 -5.35
C LEU A 238 -3.35 1.47 -6.81
N GLU A 239 -2.42 1.92 -7.66
CA GLU A 239 -2.72 2.20 -9.07
C GLU A 239 -3.14 0.93 -9.83
N GLU A 240 -2.48 -0.20 -9.61
CA GLU A 240 -2.78 -1.48 -10.27
C GLU A 240 -4.15 -2.03 -9.85
N CYS A 241 -4.45 -1.98 -8.55
CA CYS A 241 -5.75 -2.40 -8.02
C CYS A 241 -6.88 -1.48 -8.51
N GLU A 242 -6.66 -0.17 -8.57
CA GLU A 242 -7.63 0.80 -9.10
C GLU A 242 -7.97 0.48 -10.55
N LYS A 243 -6.96 0.28 -11.41
CA LYS A 243 -7.17 -0.06 -12.83
C LYS A 243 -7.99 -1.34 -12.98
N THR A 244 -7.60 -2.39 -12.26
CA THR A 244 -8.29 -3.68 -12.30
C THR A 244 -9.76 -3.56 -11.87
N LYS A 245 -10.05 -2.74 -10.86
CA LYS A 245 -11.42 -2.48 -10.40
C LYS A 245 -12.20 -1.64 -11.41
N MET A 246 -11.56 -0.70 -12.11
CA MET A 246 -12.18 0.14 -13.14
C MET A 246 -12.55 -0.59 -14.44
N GLU A 247 -11.79 -1.62 -14.85
CA GLU A 247 -12.02 -2.36 -16.11
C GLU A 247 -13.41 -3.00 -16.20
N LYS A 248 -13.99 -3.37 -15.05
CA LYS A 248 -15.25 -4.10 -14.95
C LYS A 248 -16.47 -3.20 -14.71
N GLN A 249 -16.28 -1.88 -14.72
CA GLN A 249 -17.25 -0.91 -14.20
C GLN A 249 -17.68 0.11 -15.26
N SER A 250 -18.92 0.59 -15.13
CA SER A 250 -19.45 1.68 -15.97
C SER A 250 -18.81 3.04 -15.64
N GLU A 251 -18.88 4.02 -16.55
CA GLU A 251 -18.29 5.36 -16.34
C GLU A 251 -18.69 6.05 -15.01
N PRO A 252 -19.96 5.99 -14.54
CA PRO A 252 -20.32 6.52 -13.23
C PRO A 252 -19.60 5.82 -12.07
N GLN A 253 -19.48 4.49 -12.13
CA GLN A 253 -18.82 3.67 -11.11
C GLN A 253 -17.31 3.88 -11.10
N LYS A 254 -16.68 4.14 -12.26
CA LYS A 254 -15.26 4.49 -12.36
C LYS A 254 -14.90 5.73 -11.54
N LYS A 255 -15.80 6.72 -11.46
CA LYS A 255 -15.58 7.91 -10.61
C LYS A 255 -15.57 7.54 -9.12
N GLU A 256 -16.42 6.61 -8.71
CA GLU A 256 -16.48 6.17 -7.31
C GLU A 256 -15.23 5.35 -6.94
N VAL A 257 -14.77 4.48 -7.83
CA VAL A 257 -13.50 3.75 -7.67
C VAL A 257 -12.33 4.72 -7.51
N LYS A 258 -12.25 5.78 -8.34
CA LYS A 258 -11.20 6.80 -8.18
C LYS A 258 -11.23 7.46 -6.80
N LYS A 259 -12.42 7.81 -6.29
CA LYS A 259 -12.57 8.40 -4.95
C LYS A 259 -12.16 7.42 -3.85
N GLU A 260 -12.53 6.15 -3.99
CA GLU A 260 -12.15 5.08 -3.06
C GLU A 260 -10.62 4.96 -2.97
N PHE A 261 -9.93 4.87 -4.11
CA PHE A 261 -8.47 4.76 -4.14
C PHE A 261 -7.75 6.05 -3.73
N GLN A 262 -8.35 7.22 -4.01
CA GLN A 262 -7.85 8.48 -3.46
C GLN A 262 -7.87 8.46 -1.92
N ARG A 263 -8.94 7.98 -1.28
CA ARG A 263 -9.00 7.85 0.19
C ARG A 263 -7.88 6.98 0.76
N TYR A 264 -7.52 5.89 0.08
CA TYR A 264 -6.38 5.07 0.50
C TYR A 264 -5.05 5.81 0.35
N ALA A 265 -4.87 6.58 -0.72
CA ALA A 265 -3.69 7.42 -0.87
C ALA A 265 -3.62 8.54 0.17
N ASP A 266 -4.77 9.10 0.57
CA ASP A 266 -4.86 10.09 1.66
C ASP A 266 -4.39 9.47 2.98
N PHE A 267 -4.66 8.18 3.24
CA PHE A 267 -4.09 7.49 4.40
C PHE A 267 -2.56 7.35 4.33
N VAL A 268 -1.99 7.17 3.13
CA VAL A 268 -0.53 7.16 2.95
C VAL A 268 0.03 8.53 3.30
N GLN A 269 -0.54 9.59 2.73
CA GLN A 269 -0.13 10.97 2.96
C GLN A 269 -0.25 11.36 4.44
N ALA A 270 -1.36 11.00 5.10
CA ALA A 270 -1.60 11.35 6.51
C ALA A 270 -0.57 10.77 7.48
N GLN A 271 0.21 9.77 7.05
CA GLN A 271 1.27 9.17 7.86
C GLN A 271 2.65 9.81 7.64
N MET A 272 2.79 10.66 6.62
CA MET A 272 4.05 11.30 6.27
C MET A 272 4.18 12.63 6.99
N ALA A 273 5.27 12.81 7.73
CA ALA A 273 5.58 14.11 8.32
C ALA A 273 6.11 15.10 7.25
N THR A 274 5.99 16.41 7.51
CA THR A 274 6.49 17.45 6.60
C THR A 274 7.96 17.27 6.17
N PRO A 275 8.91 16.88 7.05
CA PRO A 275 10.28 16.59 6.65
C PRO A 275 10.42 15.40 5.69
N GLU A 276 9.49 14.42 5.75
CA GLU A 276 9.43 13.30 4.81
C GLU A 276 8.92 13.77 3.44
N LEU A 277 7.87 14.60 3.42
CA LEU A 277 7.35 15.23 2.21
C LEU A 277 8.38 16.12 1.53
N PHE A 278 9.17 16.86 2.32
CA PHE A 278 10.31 17.64 1.84
C PHE A 278 11.30 16.74 1.08
N LEU A 279 11.75 15.64 1.68
CA LEU A 279 12.69 14.74 1.01
C LEU A 279 12.09 14.07 -0.21
N LEU A 280 10.81 13.72 -0.16
CA LEU A 280 10.09 13.19 -1.29
C LEU A 280 10.04 14.18 -2.45
N PHE A 281 9.77 15.46 -2.20
CA PHE A 281 9.78 16.51 -3.22
C PHE A 281 11.12 16.59 -3.94
N TYR A 282 12.24 16.66 -3.21
CA TYR A 282 13.57 16.72 -3.84
C TYR A 282 13.97 15.39 -4.51
N ASN A 283 13.48 14.26 -4.00
CA ASN A 283 13.64 12.98 -4.67
C ASN A 283 12.99 12.96 -6.06
N LEU A 284 11.86 13.65 -6.24
CA LEU A 284 11.17 13.75 -7.54
C LEU A 284 11.88 14.63 -8.56
N LEU A 285 12.71 15.59 -8.12
CA LEU A 285 13.55 16.39 -9.03
C LEU A 285 14.62 15.54 -9.71
N PHE A 286 15.00 14.42 -9.10
CA PHE A 286 16.06 13.55 -9.58
C PHE A 286 15.54 12.21 -10.14
N PHE A 287 14.58 11.58 -9.48
CA PHE A 287 14.01 10.29 -9.87
C PHE A 287 12.57 10.41 -10.38
N ASN A 288 12.38 10.12 -11.68
CA ASN A 288 11.06 10.18 -12.31
C ASN A 288 10.12 9.02 -11.97
N LYS A 289 10.64 7.89 -11.46
CA LYS A 289 9.87 6.64 -11.32
C LYS A 289 8.62 6.78 -10.43
N LEU A 290 8.68 7.64 -9.42
CA LEU A 290 7.60 7.87 -8.45
C LEU A 290 6.72 9.09 -8.79
N LYS A 291 7.12 9.88 -9.81
CA LYS A 291 6.50 11.18 -10.10
C LYS A 291 5.05 11.04 -10.50
N LYS A 292 4.73 10.03 -11.31
CA LYS A 292 3.39 9.82 -11.85
C LYS A 292 2.38 9.54 -10.73
N GLU A 293 2.72 8.64 -9.82
CA GLU A 293 1.84 8.23 -8.72
C GLU A 293 1.67 9.37 -7.70
N ILE A 294 2.74 10.10 -7.39
CA ILE A 294 2.68 11.25 -6.47
C ILE A 294 1.80 12.36 -7.01
N VAL A 295 1.93 12.70 -8.30
CA VAL A 295 1.09 13.70 -8.96
C VAL A 295 -0.36 13.22 -9.02
N LYS A 296 -0.59 11.96 -9.39
CA LYS A 296 -1.94 11.38 -9.51
C LYS A 296 -2.72 11.47 -8.19
N TYR A 297 -2.09 11.09 -7.08
CA TYR A 297 -2.74 11.00 -5.78
C TYR A 297 -2.54 12.24 -4.90
N ASN A 298 -1.92 13.30 -5.42
CA ASN A 298 -1.65 14.55 -4.71
C ASN A 298 -0.91 14.36 -3.36
N ILE A 299 0.06 13.43 -3.29
CA ILE A 299 0.71 13.05 -2.02
C ILE A 299 1.45 14.24 -1.35
N LEU A 300 1.88 15.25 -2.10
CA LEU A 300 2.57 16.43 -1.56
C LEU A 300 1.63 17.57 -1.12
N GLU A 301 0.31 17.35 -1.01
CA GLU A 301 -0.66 18.40 -0.66
C GLU A 301 -0.32 19.17 0.63
N ASN A 302 0.23 18.47 1.63
CA ASN A 302 0.57 19.05 2.94
C ASN A 302 2.01 19.59 3.02
N LEU A 303 2.71 19.70 1.89
CA LEU A 303 4.01 20.37 1.81
C LEU A 303 3.81 21.82 1.38
N TYR A 304 4.23 22.76 2.22
CA TYR A 304 4.13 24.18 1.88
C TYR A 304 5.37 24.67 1.12
N VAL A 305 5.18 25.73 0.32
CA VAL A 305 6.28 26.36 -0.42
C VAL A 305 7.39 26.84 0.53
N GLU A 306 7.04 27.28 1.74
CA GLU A 306 7.99 27.76 2.74
C GLU A 306 8.84 26.63 3.36
N ASP A 307 8.39 25.38 3.24
CA ASP A 307 9.12 24.20 3.72
C ASP A 307 10.24 23.76 2.77
N LEU A 308 10.31 24.32 1.56
CA LEU A 308 11.38 24.04 0.60
C LEU A 308 12.75 24.62 1.05
N LEU A 309 13.82 24.29 0.31
CA LEU A 309 15.13 24.94 0.46
C LEU A 309 15.10 26.38 -0.03
N ASP A 310 14.38 26.62 -1.11
CA ASP A 310 14.09 27.92 -1.71
C ASP A 310 12.65 27.86 -2.25
N PRO A 311 11.78 28.83 -1.93
CA PRO A 311 10.43 28.93 -2.47
C PRO A 311 10.33 28.85 -4.00
N LYS A 312 11.40 29.24 -4.71
CA LYS A 312 11.47 29.18 -6.17
C LYS A 312 11.57 27.75 -6.72
N HIS A 313 11.92 26.77 -5.90
CA HIS A 313 12.03 25.38 -6.35
C HIS A 313 10.69 24.73 -6.67
N LYS A 314 9.55 25.37 -6.38
CA LYS A 314 8.18 24.84 -6.56
C LYS A 314 7.83 24.33 -7.97
N GLU A 315 8.69 24.56 -8.95
CA GLU A 315 8.49 24.21 -10.36
C GLU A 315 8.67 22.71 -10.63
N ILE A 316 7.72 21.89 -10.16
CA ILE A 316 7.54 20.51 -10.65
C ILE A 316 6.23 20.45 -11.43
N VAL A 317 6.31 20.08 -12.72
CA VAL A 317 5.14 19.88 -13.59
C VAL A 317 4.12 18.95 -12.92
N GLY A 318 2.90 19.46 -12.70
CA GLY A 318 1.77 18.72 -12.12
C GLY A 318 1.63 18.82 -10.60
N ILE A 319 2.50 19.54 -9.90
CA ILE A 319 2.43 19.73 -8.43
C ILE A 319 2.23 21.21 -8.12
N ASN A 320 1.11 21.54 -7.48
CA ASN A 320 0.86 22.87 -6.94
C ASN A 320 0.96 22.79 -5.42
N LEU A 321 2.01 23.38 -4.86
CA LEU A 321 2.19 23.49 -3.42
C LEU A 321 1.43 24.73 -2.90
N LYS A 322 0.77 24.57 -1.75
CA LYS A 322 0.06 25.67 -1.06
C LYS A 322 1.09 26.59 -0.36
N SER A 323 0.73 27.86 -0.15
CA SER A 323 1.47 28.72 0.77
C SER A 323 0.85 28.64 2.16
N THR A 324 1.66 28.74 3.20
CA THR A 324 1.17 28.92 4.58
C THR A 324 0.33 30.19 4.74
N GLN A 325 0.49 31.17 3.85
CA GLN A 325 -0.32 32.39 3.80
C GLN A 325 -1.75 32.14 3.29
N ASP A 326 -2.01 31.00 2.63
CA ASP A 326 -3.36 30.64 2.17
C ASP A 326 -4.22 30.01 3.29
N LEU A 327 -3.65 29.81 4.49
CA LEU A 327 -4.33 29.24 5.66
C LEU A 327 -5.00 30.30 6.56
N THR A 328 -4.70 31.58 6.33
CA THR A 328 -5.32 32.75 6.97
C THR A 328 -6.41 33.31 6.09
#